data_AF-A0A8D8ZAC8-F1
#
_entry.id   AF-A0A8D8ZAC8-F1
#
_cell.length_a   1.000
_cell.length_b   1.000
_cell.length_c   1.000
_cell.angle_alpha   90.00
_cell.angle_beta   90.00
_cell.angle_gamma   90.00
#
_symmetry.space_group_name_H-M   'P 1'
#
loop_
_entity.id
_entity.type
_entity.pdbx_description
1 polymer ?
#
loop_
_entity_poly.entity_id
_entity_poly.type
_entity_poly.pdbx_seq_one_letter_code
_entity_poly.pdbx_strand_id
1 'polypeptide(L)'
;MVNQLKIPSSPTYNMVEVLGSEIKIQRWNIFGLPRDTFSIENAIIMDSSKRWSLFIDPQGQANKWIRNMEKANNLEVLKLSSSYIKKMEMCLEFGRPVLIEVMEELDAPLDPILMKQTFMQGT
;
A
#
# COMPACT_ATOMS: atom_id res chain seq x y z
N MET A 1 19.96 10.31 -19.53
CA MET A 1 18.79 10.97 -20.16
C MET A 1 18.58 12.40 -19.65
N VAL A 2 18.27 12.64 -18.35
CA VAL A 2 18.03 14.01 -17.82
C VAL A 2 19.21 14.97 -18.06
N ASN A 3 20.42 14.59 -17.64
CA ASN A 3 21.63 15.41 -17.83
C ASN A 3 22.01 15.60 -19.31
N GLN A 4 21.73 14.60 -20.16
CA GLN A 4 22.01 14.67 -21.60
C GLN A 4 21.07 15.64 -22.31
N LEU A 5 19.83 15.76 -21.83
CA LEU A 5 18.81 16.66 -22.36
C LEU A 5 18.88 18.06 -21.74
N LYS A 6 19.86 18.34 -20.86
CA LYS A 6 20.03 19.61 -20.13
C LYS A 6 18.77 20.07 -19.38
N ILE A 7 17.97 19.12 -18.90
CA ILE A 7 16.81 19.43 -18.07
C ILE A 7 17.32 19.80 -16.67
N PRO A 8 16.88 20.93 -16.07
CA PRO A 8 17.26 21.29 -14.72
C PRO A 8 16.85 20.22 -13.71
N SER A 9 17.81 19.72 -12.93
CA SER A 9 17.58 18.75 -11.86
C SER A 9 18.54 18.99 -10.69
N SER A 10 18.22 18.44 -9.53
CA SER A 10 19.16 18.43 -8.41
C SER A 10 20.44 17.66 -8.78
N PRO A 11 21.61 18.03 -8.23
CA PRO A 11 22.87 17.32 -8.48
C PRO A 11 22.86 15.88 -7.92
N THR A 12 22.09 15.67 -6.87
CA THR A 12 21.90 14.39 -6.18
C THR A 12 20.41 14.09 -6.05
N TYR A 13 20.06 12.81 -5.99
CA TYR A 13 18.69 12.35 -5.81
C TYR A 13 18.62 11.36 -4.65
N ASN A 14 17.65 11.57 -3.76
CA ASN A 14 17.30 10.65 -2.69
C ASN A 14 15.78 10.59 -2.56
N MET A 15 15.18 9.41 -2.74
CA MET A 15 13.73 9.24 -2.73
C MET A 15 13.12 9.56 -1.36
N VAL A 16 13.82 9.20 -0.29
CA VAL A 16 13.39 9.44 1.10
C VAL A 16 13.35 10.94 1.41
N GLU A 17 14.32 11.71 0.92
CA GLU A 17 14.34 13.17 1.11
C GLU A 17 13.25 13.88 0.28
N VAL A 18 12.97 13.39 -0.93
CA VAL A 18 12.02 14.05 -1.84
C VAL A 18 10.56 13.72 -1.52
N LEU A 19 10.27 12.45 -1.18
CA LEU A 19 8.90 11.95 -1.00
C LEU A 19 8.61 11.45 0.42
N GLY A 20 9.65 11.20 1.22
CA GLY A 20 9.50 10.71 2.57
C GLY A 20 9.09 11.81 3.56
N SER A 21 8.44 11.38 4.64
CA SER A 21 8.14 12.22 5.79
C SER A 21 8.78 11.59 7.02
N GLU A 22 9.67 12.30 7.69
CA GLU A 22 10.38 11.78 8.87
C GLU A 22 9.40 11.30 9.96
N ILE A 23 8.32 12.05 10.20
CA ILE A 23 7.27 11.66 11.16
C ILE A 23 6.58 10.36 10.74
N LYS A 24 6.25 10.19 9.45
CA LYS A 24 5.62 8.95 8.96
C LYS A 24 6.59 7.77 9.06
N ILE A 25 7.85 7.96 8.66
CA ILE A 25 8.88 6.92 8.71
C ILE A 25 9.11 6.47 10.15
N GLN A 26 9.21 7.40 11.11
CA GLN A 26 9.31 7.06 12.53
C GLN A 26 8.10 6.25 13.00
N ARG A 27 6.87 6.62 12.59
CA ARG A 27 5.68 5.82 12.91
C ARG A 27 5.73 4.43 12.29
N TRP A 28 6.12 4.29 11.02
CA TRP A 28 6.24 2.98 10.39
C TRP A 28 7.25 2.08 11.11
N ASN A 29 8.38 2.65 11.54
CA ASN A 29 9.38 1.94 12.34
C ASN A 29 8.81 1.46 13.69
N ILE A 30 7.99 2.29 14.36
CA ILE A 30 7.29 1.91 15.61
C ILE A 30 6.35 0.72 15.35
N PHE A 31 5.69 0.67 14.19
CA PHE A 31 4.82 -0.44 13.79
C PHE A 31 5.57 -1.66 13.24
N GLY A 32 6.90 -1.63 13.22
CA GLY A 32 7.73 -2.78 12.88
C GLY A 32 8.23 -2.82 11.44
N LEU A 33 8.13 -1.72 10.69
CA LEU A 33 8.91 -1.58 9.45
C LEU A 33 10.41 -1.54 9.78
N PRO A 34 11.27 -2.26 9.02
CA PRO A 34 12.70 -2.11 9.16
C PRO A 34 13.20 -0.71 8.85
N ARG A 35 14.33 -0.37 9.47
CA ARG A 35 15.00 0.92 9.28
C ARG A 35 15.98 0.96 8.11
N ASP A 36 16.05 -0.09 7.31
CA ASP A 36 16.88 -0.08 6.11
C ASP A 36 16.21 0.74 5.00
N THR A 37 17.04 1.32 4.12
CA THR A 37 16.58 2.21 3.05
C THR A 37 15.58 1.52 2.12
N PHE A 38 15.77 0.24 1.81
CA PHE A 38 14.91 -0.49 0.88
C PHE A 38 13.48 -0.65 1.44
N SER A 39 13.36 -1.01 2.71
CA SER A 39 12.06 -1.10 3.39
C SER A 39 11.36 0.26 3.49
N ILE A 40 12.12 1.33 3.78
CA ILE A 40 11.59 2.69 3.86
C ILE A 40 11.12 3.16 2.48
N GLU A 41 11.90 2.94 1.42
CA GLU A 41 11.51 3.30 0.04
C GLU A 41 10.24 2.56 -0.39
N ASN A 42 10.12 1.26 -0.10
CA ASN A 42 8.90 0.50 -0.38
C ASN A 42 7.67 1.05 0.35
N ALA A 43 7.83 1.47 1.62
CA ALA A 43 6.75 2.10 2.37
C ALA A 43 6.36 3.47 1.77
N ILE A 44 7.33 4.27 1.32
CA ILE A 44 7.08 5.53 0.62
C ILE A 44 6.36 5.30 -0.70
N ILE A 45 6.76 4.29 -1.48
CA ILE A 45 6.08 3.90 -2.72
C ILE A 45 4.61 3.57 -2.41
N MET A 46 4.36 2.76 -1.39
CA MET A 46 2.99 2.40 -0.98
C MET A 46 2.17 3.64 -0.58
N ASP A 47 2.72 4.51 0.26
CA ASP A 47 2.05 5.74 0.74
C ASP A 47 1.77 6.75 -0.39
N SER A 48 2.66 6.80 -1.40
CA SER A 48 2.56 7.74 -2.53
C SER A 48 1.82 7.17 -3.74
N SER A 49 1.50 5.87 -3.74
CA SER A 49 0.90 5.20 -4.90
C SER A 49 -0.58 5.50 -5.06
N LYS A 50 -0.97 5.86 -6.29
CA LYS A 50 -2.39 6.00 -6.65
C LYS A 50 -3.11 4.66 -6.81
N ARG A 51 -2.37 3.61 -7.19
CA ARG A 51 -2.86 2.23 -7.29
C ARG A 51 -2.59 1.49 -5.99
N TRP A 52 -3.39 0.47 -5.70
CA TRP A 52 -3.13 -0.42 -4.57
C TRP A 52 -1.81 -1.17 -4.79
N SER A 53 -0.96 -1.22 -3.77
CA SER A 53 0.35 -1.87 -3.84
C SER A 53 0.24 -3.37 -3.61
N LEU A 54 0.83 -4.15 -4.52
CA LEU A 54 1.05 -5.58 -4.34
C LEU A 54 2.43 -5.79 -3.73
N PHE A 55 2.48 -6.36 -2.53
CA PHE A 55 3.73 -6.70 -1.85
C PHE A 55 4.17 -8.12 -2.18
N ILE A 56 5.41 -8.28 -2.64
CA ILE A 56 6.08 -9.58 -2.77
C ILE A 56 6.92 -9.77 -1.50
N ASP A 57 6.36 -10.48 -0.52
CA ASP A 57 6.90 -10.55 0.84
C ASP A 57 7.02 -12.01 1.33
N PRO A 58 8.06 -12.75 0.90
CA PRO A 58 8.25 -14.15 1.31
C PRO A 58 8.52 -14.30 2.82
N GLN A 59 8.93 -13.23 3.50
CA GLN A 59 9.27 -13.25 4.92
C GLN A 59 8.09 -12.80 5.82
N GLY A 60 7.00 -12.32 5.24
CA GLY A 60 5.82 -11.82 5.95
C GLY A 60 6.08 -10.55 6.76
N GLN A 61 7.12 -9.79 6.42
CA GLN A 61 7.50 -8.56 7.11
C GLN A 61 6.53 -7.40 6.84
N ALA A 62 6.22 -7.14 5.56
CA ALA A 62 5.24 -6.12 5.18
C ALA A 62 3.85 -6.49 5.73
N ASN A 63 3.51 -7.78 5.70
CA ASN A 63 2.26 -8.29 6.27
C ASN A 63 2.13 -7.96 7.77
N LYS A 64 3.16 -8.26 8.57
CA LYS A 64 3.20 -7.94 10.01
C LYS A 64 3.13 -6.44 10.26
N TRP A 65 3.88 -5.65 9.48
CA TRP A 65 3.91 -4.20 9.59
C TRP A 65 2.54 -3.58 9.33
N ILE A 66 1.86 -3.93 8.22
CA ILE A 66 0.53 -3.41 7.87
C ILE A 66 -0.50 -3.77 8.94
N ARG A 67 -0.47 -5.02 9.45
CA ARG A 67 -1.35 -5.46 10.54
C ARG A 67 -1.16 -4.65 11.82
N ASN A 68 0.08 -4.32 12.18
CA ASN A 68 0.37 -3.50 13.35
C ASN A 68 -0.07 -2.04 13.14
N MET A 69 0.17 -1.49 11.95
CA MET A 69 -0.18 -0.11 11.60
C MET A 69 -1.70 0.12 11.61
N GLU A 70 -2.47 -0.82 11.06
CA GLU A 70 -3.92 -0.71 10.91
C GLU A 70 -4.71 -1.37 12.06
N LYS A 71 -4.01 -1.79 13.13
CA LYS A 71 -4.62 -2.50 14.27
C LYS A 71 -5.77 -1.73 14.92
N ALA A 72 -5.65 -0.40 15.01
CA ALA A 72 -6.68 0.47 15.59
C ALA A 72 -7.88 0.71 14.64
N ASN A 73 -7.72 0.42 13.35
CA ASN A 73 -8.71 0.69 12.31
C ASN A 73 -9.54 -0.55 11.93
N ASN A 74 -9.42 -1.63 12.71
CA ASN A 74 -10.12 -2.91 12.46
C ASN A 74 -9.77 -3.51 11.09
N LEU A 75 -8.48 -3.60 10.77
CA LEU A 75 -7.99 -4.27 9.55
C LEU A 75 -8.59 -5.67 9.40
N GLU A 76 -9.25 -5.91 8.27
CA GLU A 76 -9.74 -7.24 7.90
C GLU A 76 -8.73 -7.91 6.99
N VAL A 77 -8.34 -9.14 7.33
CA VAL A 77 -7.46 -9.94 6.46
C VAL A 77 -8.26 -10.98 5.73
N LEU A 78 -8.19 -10.92 4.40
CA LEU A 78 -8.91 -11.81 3.50
C LEU A 78 -7.95 -12.75 2.79
N LYS A 79 -8.38 -13.99 2.66
CA LYS A 79 -7.80 -14.97 1.74
C LYS A 79 -8.81 -15.22 0.62
N LEU A 80 -8.34 -15.36 -0.61
CA LEU A 80 -9.18 -15.68 -1.77
C LEU A 80 -9.83 -17.06 -1.58
N SER A 81 -11.02 -17.04 -0.98
CA SER A 81 -11.87 -18.18 -0.65
C SER A 81 -13.30 -17.88 -1.08
N SER A 82 -14.19 -18.87 -1.19
CA SER A 82 -15.55 -18.67 -1.72
C SER A 82 -16.40 -17.55 -1.07
N SER A 83 -16.01 -17.02 0.10
CA SER A 83 -16.73 -15.97 0.84
C SER A 83 -16.04 -14.60 0.90
N TYR A 84 -14.86 -14.41 0.29
CA TYR A 84 -14.10 -13.16 0.49
C TYR A 84 -14.81 -11.93 -0.08
N ILE A 85 -15.57 -12.06 -1.17
CA ILE A 85 -16.33 -10.96 -1.80
C ILE A 85 -17.32 -10.34 -0.81
N LYS A 86 -18.12 -11.17 -0.11
CA LYS A 86 -19.08 -10.68 0.89
C LYS A 86 -18.41 -9.91 2.03
N LYS A 87 -17.25 -10.40 2.47
CA LYS A 87 -16.46 -9.70 3.51
C LYS A 87 -15.89 -8.38 2.98
N MET A 88 -15.42 -8.37 1.74
CA MET A 88 -14.94 -7.16 1.07
C MET A 88 -16.04 -6.10 0.96
N GLU A 89 -17.25 -6.48 0.55
CA GLU A 89 -18.43 -5.60 0.49
C GLU A 89 -18.70 -4.93 1.84
N MET A 90 -18.73 -5.72 2.93
CA MET A 90 -18.89 -5.16 4.28
C MET A 90 -17.76 -4.19 4.65
N CYS A 91 -16.51 -4.49 4.29
CA CYS A 91 -15.40 -3.59 4.57
C CYS A 91 -15.53 -2.26 3.83
N LEU A 92 -15.98 -2.30 2.57
CA LEU A 92 -16.26 -1.10 1.78
C LEU A 92 -17.39 -0.28 2.39
N GLU A 93 -18.46 -0.91 2.83
CA GLU A 93 -19.61 -0.24 3.47
C GLU A 93 -19.23 0.46 4.78
N PHE A 94 -18.42 -0.19 5.61
CA PHE A 94 -18.01 0.35 6.92
C PHE A 94 -16.69 1.12 6.91
N GLY A 95 -16.03 1.27 5.76
CA GLY A 95 -14.74 1.95 5.63
C GLY A 95 -13.60 1.26 6.39
N ARG A 96 -13.61 -0.08 6.46
CA ARG A 96 -12.54 -0.86 7.13
C ARG A 96 -11.38 -1.14 6.16
N PRO A 97 -10.12 -0.98 6.59
CA PRO A 97 -8.97 -1.39 5.79
C PRO A 97 -9.01 -2.89 5.52
N VAL A 98 -8.53 -3.29 4.34
CA VAL A 98 -8.45 -4.70 3.93
C VAL A 98 -7.04 -5.05 3.47
N LEU A 99 -6.53 -6.17 3.98
CA LEU A 99 -5.30 -6.81 3.49
C LEU A 99 -5.67 -8.15 2.83
N ILE A 100 -5.42 -8.27 1.53
CA ILE A 100 -5.67 -9.51 0.80
C ILE A 100 -4.38 -10.32 0.71
N GLU A 101 -4.39 -11.54 1.22
CA GLU A 101 -3.31 -12.52 1.06
C GLU A 101 -3.60 -13.38 -0.18
N VAL A 102 -2.81 -13.16 -1.24
CA VAL A 102 -2.92 -13.83 -2.54
C VAL A 102 -1.71 -14.73 -2.75
N MET A 103 -1.92 -15.92 -3.32
CA MET A 103 -0.82 -16.85 -3.61
C MET A 103 -0.36 -16.76 -5.07
N GLU A 104 -1.28 -16.76 -6.03
CA GLU A 104 -0.93 -16.81 -7.47
C GLU A 104 -1.71 -15.79 -8.29
N GLU A 105 -3.04 -15.80 -8.21
CA GLU A 105 -3.89 -14.95 -9.05
C GLU A 105 -4.96 -14.20 -8.25
N LEU A 106 -5.33 -13.02 -8.74
CA LEU A 106 -6.47 -12.24 -8.26
C LEU A 106 -7.67 -12.54 -9.15
N ASP A 107 -8.85 -12.71 -8.55
CA ASP A 107 -10.05 -12.94 -9.35
C ASP A 107 -10.53 -11.64 -10.03
N ALA A 108 -11.03 -11.77 -11.26
CA ALA A 108 -11.59 -10.66 -12.06
C ALA A 108 -12.63 -9.77 -11.34
N PRO A 109 -13.49 -10.28 -10.43
CA PRO A 109 -14.42 -9.42 -9.68
C PRO A 109 -13.76 -8.32 -8.83
N LEU A 110 -12.46 -8.41 -8.54
CA LEU A 110 -11.72 -7.37 -7.83
C LEU A 110 -11.30 -6.20 -8.73
N ASP A 111 -11.32 -6.35 -10.05
CA ASP A 111 -10.82 -5.33 -10.98
C ASP A 111 -11.44 -3.95 -10.78
N PRO A 112 -12.78 -3.79 -10.61
CA PRO A 112 -13.37 -2.47 -10.39
C PRO A 112 -12.82 -1.78 -9.12
N ILE A 113 -12.56 -2.56 -8.07
CA ILE A 113 -12.02 -2.06 -6.79
C ILE A 113 -10.54 -1.70 -6.97
N LEU A 114 -9.77 -2.58 -7.61
CA LEU A 114 -8.34 -2.41 -7.81
C LEU A 114 -8.03 -1.22 -8.72
N MET A 115 -8.88 -1.00 -9.74
CA MET A 115 -8.80 0.12 -10.67
C MET A 115 -9.45 1.39 -10.13
N LYS A 116 -10.09 1.35 -8.96
CA LYS A 116 -10.84 2.47 -8.37
C LYS A 116 -11.90 3.03 -9.33
N GLN A 117 -12.65 2.14 -9.98
CA GLN A 117 -13.75 2.48 -10.88
C GLN A 117 -14.99 2.91 -10.08
N THR A 118 -14.92 4.09 -9.47
CA THR A 118 -15.99 4.66 -8.65
C THR A 118 -16.80 5.68 -9.45
N PHE A 119 -18.11 5.68 -9.28
CA PHE A 119 -19.01 6.69 -9.83
C PHE A 119 -19.62 7.49 -8.68
N MET A 120 -19.51 8.82 -8.73
CA MET A 120 -20.27 9.69 -7.84
C MET A 120 -21.55 10.11 -8.57
N GLN A 121 -22.70 9.69 -8.05
CA GLN A 121 -24.00 10.07 -8.59
C GLN A 121 -24.76 10.89 -7.54
N GLY A 122 -24.78 12.21 -7.73
CA GLY A 122 -25.42 13.18 -6.83
C GLY A 122 -24.43 14.15 -6.18
N THR A 123 -24.93 15.36 -5.88
CA THR A 123 -24.28 16.39 -5.05
C THR A 123 -24.97 16.44 -3.71
#